data_AF-A0AAD6WMJ3-F1
#
_entry.id   AF-A0AAD6WMJ3-F1
#
_cell.length_a   1.000
_cell.length_b   1.000
_cell.length_c   1.000
_cell.angle_alpha   90.00
_cell.angle_beta   90.00
_cell.angle_gamma   90.00
#
_symmetry.space_group_name_H-M   'P 1'
#
loop_
_entity.id
_entity.type
_entity.pdbx_description
1 polymer ?
#
loop_
_entity_poly.entity_id
_entity_poly.type
_entity_poly.pdbx_seq_one_letter_code
_entity_poly.pdbx_strand_id
1 'polypeptide(L)'
;YTDFYYPFLHEWVKRVRSVTSPEKIIFVEAIPNEFCPASWTPEQTVPNMVYAPHWYDLNPLFLKAFGDFIVNVQGLCRWGMFPLKAFYWGQKGARHNFSLQIRNIVEAGYQALGEKPVLIGECGIPMDMNKKEAFQTDDFTWQTRMMDAMITGLERALVAFTLWNYNFNDDTRGDSWNGENFSWFSKRRALPESLLYCKQDAPSLDQGGRILPAIVRPYPAKTAGIPPRFEYEMTTGAFVFEWAVPASEADGNAVSSTKTSPTPLAGHPMLTALETELFIPSRLTKGRKLV
;
A
#
# COMPACT_ATOMS: atom_id res chain seq x y z
N TYR A 1 -4.55 25.24 1.95
CA TYR A 1 -5.69 24.30 1.92
C TYR A 1 -7.01 25.06 1.80
N THR A 2 -7.41 25.81 2.84
CA THR A 2 -8.61 26.66 2.92
C THR A 2 -8.97 27.43 1.65
N ASP A 3 -8.00 28.13 1.06
CA ASP A 3 -8.31 29.23 0.13
C ASP A 3 -8.69 28.75 -1.28
N PHE A 4 -8.29 27.52 -1.63
CA PHE A 4 -8.46 26.95 -2.96
C PHE A 4 -8.83 25.46 -2.95
N TYR A 5 -8.19 24.64 -2.13
CA TYR A 5 -8.33 23.18 -2.20
C TYR A 5 -9.69 22.69 -1.69
N TYR A 6 -10.16 23.17 -0.53
CA TYR A 6 -11.49 22.77 -0.04
C TYR A 6 -12.63 23.35 -0.93
N PRO A 7 -12.63 24.64 -1.33
CA PRO A 7 -13.60 25.17 -2.29
C PRO A 7 -13.65 24.39 -3.62
N PHE A 8 -12.48 24.03 -4.16
CA PHE A 8 -12.38 23.18 -5.36
C PHE A 8 -12.99 21.79 -5.11
N LEU A 9 -12.64 21.14 -4.01
CA LEU A 9 -13.15 19.80 -3.65
C LEU A 9 -14.69 19.79 -3.56
N HIS A 10 -15.30 20.77 -2.89
CA HIS A 10 -16.76 20.84 -2.76
C HIS A 10 -17.46 21.07 -4.11
N GLU A 11 -17.00 22.02 -4.93
CA GLU A 11 -17.61 22.26 -6.25
C GLU A 11 -17.34 21.12 -7.24
N TRP A 12 -16.17 20.48 -7.19
CA TRP A 12 -15.86 19.29 -8.00
C TRP A 12 -16.75 18.11 -7.62
N VAL A 13 -16.91 17.81 -6.32
CA VAL A 13 -17.82 16.73 -5.87
C VAL A 13 -19.26 17.04 -6.23
N LYS A 14 -19.73 18.27 -6.00
CA LYS A 14 -21.07 18.73 -6.43
C LYS A 14 -21.28 18.55 -7.94
N ARG A 15 -20.27 18.83 -8.76
CA ARG A 15 -20.30 18.64 -10.22
C ARG A 15 -20.29 17.17 -10.63
N VAL A 16 -19.55 16.31 -9.94
CA VAL A 16 -19.53 14.85 -10.19
C VAL A 16 -20.83 14.20 -9.75
N ARG A 17 -21.34 14.56 -8.57
CA ARG A 17 -22.63 14.07 -8.03
C ARG A 17 -23.84 14.49 -8.87
N SER A 18 -23.77 15.59 -9.63
CA SER A 18 -24.87 15.96 -10.55
C SER A 18 -24.97 15.06 -11.78
N VAL A 19 -24.01 14.15 -12.00
CA VAL A 19 -23.99 13.20 -13.13
C VAL A 19 -23.64 11.75 -12.71
N THR A 20 -23.60 11.43 -11.41
CA THR A 20 -23.26 10.09 -10.89
C THR A 20 -24.07 9.71 -9.64
N SER A 21 -24.21 8.41 -9.35
CA SER A 21 -24.88 7.95 -8.12
C SER A 21 -24.17 8.49 -6.86
N PRO A 22 -24.92 8.87 -5.80
CA PRO A 22 -24.35 9.20 -4.49
C PRO A 22 -23.59 8.02 -3.85
N GLU A 23 -23.85 6.79 -4.28
CA GLU A 23 -23.16 5.57 -3.82
C GLU A 23 -21.72 5.45 -4.35
N LYS A 24 -21.32 6.23 -5.37
CA LYS A 24 -19.93 6.23 -5.85
C LYS A 24 -19.00 6.77 -4.77
N ILE A 25 -17.91 6.05 -4.48
CA ILE A 25 -16.86 6.50 -3.58
C ILE A 25 -16.09 7.66 -4.22
N ILE A 26 -15.76 8.68 -3.42
CA ILE A 26 -14.84 9.77 -3.80
C ILE A 26 -13.52 9.57 -3.07
N PHE A 27 -12.44 9.35 -3.81
CA PHE A 27 -11.09 9.37 -3.25
C PHE A 27 -10.65 10.83 -3.06
N VAL A 28 -10.10 11.17 -1.89
CA VAL A 28 -9.66 12.53 -1.56
C VAL A 28 -8.24 12.48 -0.99
N GLU A 29 -7.32 13.12 -1.70
CA GLU A 29 -5.89 13.16 -1.38
C GLU A 29 -5.55 14.28 -0.39
N ALA A 30 -4.44 14.13 0.33
CA ALA A 30 -3.74 15.27 0.94
C ALA A 30 -2.47 15.57 0.13
N ILE A 31 -1.65 16.55 0.54
CA ILE A 31 -0.31 16.72 -0.06
C ILE A 31 0.47 15.39 0.04
N PRO A 32 1.08 14.87 -1.05
CA PRO A 32 1.82 13.60 -1.02
C PRO A 32 2.90 13.54 0.06
N ASN A 33 3.00 12.41 0.77
CA ASN A 33 3.87 12.20 1.93
C ASN A 33 3.64 13.10 3.16
N GLU A 34 2.69 14.04 3.10
CA GLU A 34 2.28 14.81 4.28
C GLU A 34 1.33 14.04 5.19
N PHE A 35 1.29 14.46 6.46
CA PHE A 35 0.22 14.02 7.36
C PHE A 35 -1.10 14.70 7.00
N CYS A 36 -2.19 14.01 7.30
CA CYS A 36 -3.54 14.54 7.14
C CYS A 36 -3.69 15.91 7.84
N PRO A 37 -4.16 16.96 7.15
CA PRO A 37 -4.17 18.30 7.73
C PRO A 37 -5.23 18.43 8.82
N ALA A 38 -4.84 18.94 10.00
CA ALA A 38 -5.76 19.24 11.12
C ALA A 38 -6.81 20.33 10.83
N SER A 39 -6.90 20.82 9.58
CA SER A 39 -7.96 21.71 9.09
C SER A 39 -9.02 21.00 8.25
N TRP A 40 -8.94 19.69 8.06
CA TRP A 40 -10.10 18.88 7.64
C TRP A 40 -11.05 18.67 8.82
N THR A 41 -11.81 19.72 9.14
CA THR A 41 -13.00 19.60 9.99
C THR A 41 -14.12 18.91 9.20
N PRO A 42 -15.18 18.36 9.83
CA PRO A 42 -16.25 17.64 9.13
C PRO A 42 -16.85 18.41 7.94
N GLU A 43 -16.95 19.73 8.05
CA GLU A 43 -17.49 20.66 7.04
C GLU A 43 -16.60 20.74 5.79
N GLN A 44 -15.29 20.52 5.93
CA GLN A 44 -14.32 20.49 4.82
C GLN A 44 -14.18 19.09 4.19
N THR A 45 -15.00 18.13 4.65
CA THR A 45 -15.05 16.77 4.10
C THR A 45 -16.28 16.56 3.22
N VAL A 46 -16.29 15.48 2.43
CA VAL A 46 -17.37 15.18 1.48
C VAL A 46 -18.06 13.84 1.76
N PRO A 47 -19.37 13.69 1.45
CA PRO A 47 -20.08 12.43 1.70
C PRO A 47 -19.58 11.26 0.85
N ASN A 48 -19.48 10.09 1.47
CA ASN A 48 -19.01 8.84 0.86
C ASN A 48 -17.60 9.00 0.24
N MET A 49 -16.65 9.39 1.11
CA MET A 49 -15.24 9.58 0.76
C MET A 49 -14.33 8.50 1.34
N VAL A 50 -13.21 8.27 0.67
CA VAL A 50 -12.05 7.48 1.13
C VAL A 50 -10.84 8.40 1.14
N TYR A 51 -10.04 8.35 2.22
CA TYR A 51 -8.80 9.12 2.30
C TYR A 51 -7.72 8.44 1.44
N ALA A 52 -7.10 9.22 0.55
CA ALA A 52 -6.18 8.74 -0.48
C ALA A 52 -4.75 9.33 -0.37
N PRO A 53 -4.02 9.18 0.75
CA PRO A 53 -2.65 9.69 0.86
C PRO A 53 -1.67 8.90 -0.01
N HIS A 54 -0.58 9.54 -0.42
CA HIS A 54 0.53 8.88 -1.13
C HIS A 54 1.69 8.59 -0.17
N TRP A 55 2.41 7.47 -0.35
CA TRP A 55 3.62 7.16 0.42
C TRP A 55 4.80 6.71 -0.45
N TYR A 56 5.95 7.35 -0.21
CA TYR A 56 7.26 6.98 -0.73
C TYR A 56 8.32 7.23 0.35
N ASP A 57 9.30 6.35 0.51
CA ASP A 57 10.48 6.70 1.30
C ASP A 57 11.30 7.75 0.53
N LEU A 58 11.34 8.97 1.08
CA LEU A 58 11.87 10.15 0.38
C LEU A 58 13.37 10.03 0.06
N ASN A 59 14.13 9.25 0.83
CA ASN A 59 15.57 9.13 0.64
C ASN A 59 15.91 8.36 -0.66
N PRO A 60 15.41 7.13 -0.90
CA PRO A 60 15.54 6.48 -2.21
C PRO A 60 14.82 7.21 -3.34
N LEU A 61 13.69 7.89 -3.08
CA LEU A 61 12.98 8.68 -4.10
C LEU A 61 13.88 9.77 -4.72
N PHE A 62 14.53 10.58 -3.89
CA PHE A 62 15.39 11.66 -4.37
C PHE A 62 16.81 11.21 -4.77
N LEU A 63 17.42 10.29 -4.02
CA LEU A 63 18.80 9.85 -4.29
C LEU A 63 18.89 8.72 -5.33
N LYS A 64 17.77 8.08 -5.69
CA LYS A 64 17.71 6.84 -6.48
C LYS A 64 18.72 5.79 -5.97
N ALA A 65 18.73 5.58 -4.65
CA ALA A 65 19.65 4.68 -3.97
C ALA A 65 18.97 3.93 -2.82
N PHE A 66 19.22 2.63 -2.72
CA PHE A 66 18.75 1.77 -1.61
C PHE A 66 19.80 0.71 -1.27
N GLY A 67 19.94 0.40 0.02
CA GLY A 67 20.99 -0.47 0.54
C GLY A 67 20.66 -1.03 1.92
N ASP A 68 21.66 -1.58 2.62
CA ASP A 68 21.49 -2.10 3.99
C ASP A 68 21.41 -1.03 5.08
N PHE A 69 21.53 0.26 4.74
CA PHE A 69 21.32 1.40 5.65
C PHE A 69 20.14 2.24 5.16
N ILE A 70 19.18 2.51 6.03
CA ILE A 70 17.93 3.23 5.75
C ILE A 70 17.70 4.27 6.85
N VAL A 71 17.20 5.45 6.46
CA VAL A 71 16.97 6.58 7.37
C VAL A 71 15.49 6.94 7.39
N ASN A 72 14.93 7.18 8.58
CA ASN A 72 13.56 7.65 8.76
C ASN A 72 13.45 9.16 8.49
N VAL A 73 13.30 9.53 7.21
CA VAL A 73 13.21 10.93 6.79
C VAL A 73 12.00 11.63 7.40
N GLN A 74 10.83 10.99 7.42
CA GLN A 74 9.61 11.54 8.02
C GLN A 74 9.83 11.93 9.51
N GLY A 75 10.52 11.08 10.27
CA GLY A 75 10.85 11.33 11.67
C GLY A 75 11.84 12.47 11.88
N LEU A 76 12.89 12.55 11.04
CA LEU A 76 13.86 13.65 11.07
C LEU A 76 13.21 15.00 10.73
N CYS A 77 12.48 15.07 9.61
CA CYS A 77 11.93 16.31 9.08
C CYS A 77 10.81 16.90 9.94
N ARG A 78 9.97 16.07 10.59
CA ARG A 78 8.84 16.57 11.41
C ARG A 78 9.21 16.89 12.85
N TRP A 79 9.98 16.03 13.50
CA TRP A 79 10.10 16.01 14.95
C TRP A 79 11.54 16.21 15.45
N GLY A 80 12.49 16.51 14.55
CA GLY A 80 13.91 16.63 14.91
C GLY A 80 14.45 15.35 15.55
N MET A 81 13.96 14.18 15.11
CA MET A 81 14.22 12.89 15.75
C MET A 81 15.72 12.69 15.96
N PHE A 82 16.13 12.36 17.20
CA PHE A 82 17.54 12.14 17.53
C PHE A 82 18.17 11.10 16.56
N PRO A 83 19.23 11.45 15.79
CA PRO A 83 19.59 10.69 14.60
C PRO A 83 19.81 9.19 14.79
N LEU A 84 20.37 8.75 15.92
CA LEU A 84 20.57 7.32 16.20
C LEU A 84 19.25 6.52 16.35
N LYS A 85 18.11 7.18 16.55
CA LYS A 85 16.76 6.57 16.51
C LYS A 85 16.12 6.59 15.11
N ALA A 86 16.66 7.40 14.19
CA ALA A 86 16.23 7.47 12.80
C ALA A 86 16.98 6.49 11.88
N PHE A 87 17.96 5.75 12.39
CA PHE A 87 18.82 4.85 11.62
C PHE A 87 18.38 3.38 11.72
N TYR A 88 18.28 2.71 10.57
CA TYR A 88 17.78 1.34 10.44
C TYR A 88 18.70 0.51 9.54
N TRP A 89 18.87 -0.78 9.87
CA TRP A 89 19.78 -1.67 9.16
C TRP A 89 19.12 -2.96 8.64
N GLY A 90 19.50 -3.36 7.43
CA GLY A 90 19.07 -4.60 6.77
C GLY A 90 17.57 -4.69 6.49
N GLN A 91 17.12 -5.85 6.00
CA GLN A 91 15.72 -6.06 5.61
C GLN A 91 14.73 -5.88 6.77
N LYS A 92 15.12 -6.30 7.99
CA LYS A 92 14.31 -6.11 9.20
C LYS A 92 14.19 -4.63 9.57
N GLY A 93 15.27 -3.86 9.46
CA GLY A 93 15.27 -2.41 9.66
C GLY A 93 14.40 -1.68 8.64
N ALA A 94 14.56 -1.99 7.33
CA ALA A 94 13.73 -1.41 6.28
C ALA A 94 12.23 -1.68 6.50
N ARG A 95 11.84 -2.95 6.71
CA ARG A 95 10.46 -3.34 7.04
C ARG A 95 9.93 -2.57 8.26
N HIS A 96 10.73 -2.43 9.33
CA HIS A 96 10.29 -1.71 10.54
C HIS A 96 10.13 -0.21 10.30
N ASN A 97 11.09 0.44 9.64
CA ASN A 97 11.04 1.87 9.30
C ASN A 97 9.79 2.19 8.47
N PHE A 98 9.58 1.45 7.37
CA PHE A 98 8.47 1.70 6.46
C PHE A 98 7.12 1.39 7.12
N SER A 99 7.02 0.29 7.91
CA SER A 99 5.82 0.03 8.74
C SER A 99 5.48 1.22 9.65
N LEU A 100 6.47 1.84 10.29
CA LEU A 100 6.27 2.99 11.16
C LEU A 100 5.83 4.24 10.38
N GLN A 101 6.55 4.58 9.30
CA GLN A 101 6.24 5.77 8.49
C GLN A 101 4.85 5.71 7.83
N ILE A 102 4.45 4.53 7.34
CA ILE A 102 3.12 4.28 6.77
C ILE A 102 2.05 4.37 7.86
N ARG A 103 2.23 3.67 8.98
CA ARG A 103 1.26 3.70 10.09
C ARG A 103 1.01 5.11 10.61
N ASN A 104 2.06 5.94 10.73
CA ASN A 104 1.92 7.33 11.15
C ASN A 104 0.99 8.17 10.24
N ILE A 105 1.01 7.93 8.91
CA ILE A 105 0.12 8.62 7.95
C ILE A 105 -1.32 8.15 8.11
N VAL A 106 -1.52 6.83 8.28
CA VAL A 106 -2.84 6.22 8.48
C VAL A 106 -3.46 6.68 9.81
N GLU A 107 -2.68 6.64 10.90
CA GLU A 107 -3.06 7.15 12.22
C GLU A 107 -3.38 8.66 12.19
N ALA A 108 -2.59 9.47 11.47
CA ALA A 108 -2.89 10.89 11.28
C ALA A 108 -4.19 11.11 10.47
N GLY A 109 -4.48 10.24 9.49
CA GLY A 109 -5.75 10.20 8.78
C GLY A 109 -6.94 10.03 9.72
N TYR A 110 -6.93 8.97 10.53
CA TYR A 110 -8.00 8.71 11.51
C TYR A 110 -8.11 9.82 12.58
N GLN A 111 -6.99 10.41 13.02
CA GLN A 111 -7.00 11.52 14.00
C GLN A 111 -7.69 12.79 13.49
N ALA A 112 -7.64 13.05 12.18
CA ALA A 112 -8.27 14.24 11.59
C ALA A 112 -9.67 13.97 11.01
N LEU A 113 -9.89 12.81 10.39
CA LEU A 113 -11.13 12.48 9.67
C LEU A 113 -12.13 11.62 10.45
N GLY A 114 -11.70 11.01 11.57
CA GLY A 114 -12.41 9.90 12.21
C GLY A 114 -12.31 8.60 11.38
N GLU A 115 -13.19 7.65 11.66
CA GLU A 115 -13.29 6.32 11.02
C GLU A 115 -13.75 6.42 9.54
N LYS A 116 -12.88 6.93 8.67
CA LYS A 116 -13.06 6.89 7.21
C LYS A 116 -12.05 5.91 6.59
N PRO A 117 -12.43 5.11 5.59
CA PRO A 117 -11.49 4.15 5.00
C PRO A 117 -10.28 4.88 4.40
N VAL A 118 -9.11 4.24 4.49
CA VAL A 118 -7.85 4.74 3.94
C VAL A 118 -7.35 3.79 2.86
N LEU A 119 -6.99 4.34 1.71
CA LEU A 119 -6.31 3.65 0.62
C LEU A 119 -5.06 4.45 0.26
N ILE A 120 -3.88 3.85 0.22
CA ILE A 120 -2.66 4.55 -0.20
C ILE A 120 -2.73 4.73 -1.73
N GLY A 121 -3.13 5.92 -2.17
CA GLY A 121 -3.47 6.24 -3.56
C GLY A 121 -2.31 6.04 -4.53
N GLU A 122 -1.09 6.22 -4.05
CA GLU A 122 0.12 6.01 -4.82
C GLU A 122 1.27 5.62 -3.88
N CYS A 123 1.93 4.51 -4.19
CA CYS A 123 3.20 4.12 -3.57
C CYS A 123 4.05 3.29 -4.54
N GLY A 124 5.37 3.35 -4.43
CA GLY A 124 6.26 2.70 -5.39
C GLY A 124 7.73 2.83 -5.04
N ILE A 125 8.59 2.31 -5.91
CA ILE A 125 10.05 2.40 -5.77
C ILE A 125 10.70 2.76 -7.11
N PRO A 126 11.80 3.55 -7.12
CA PRO A 126 12.54 3.82 -8.35
C PRO A 126 13.29 2.56 -8.79
N MET A 127 12.82 1.87 -9.83
CA MET A 127 13.49 0.68 -10.36
C MET A 127 14.88 0.99 -10.91
N ASP A 128 15.09 2.23 -11.38
CA ASP A 128 16.37 2.73 -11.88
C ASP A 128 17.34 3.19 -10.77
N MET A 129 17.06 2.79 -9.51
CA MET A 129 17.97 2.94 -8.37
C MET A 129 19.35 2.30 -8.59
N ASN A 130 20.30 2.66 -7.72
CA ASN A 130 21.66 2.13 -7.68
C ASN A 130 22.34 2.22 -9.06
N LYS A 131 22.28 3.42 -9.66
CA LYS A 131 22.90 3.75 -10.96
C LYS A 131 22.43 2.85 -12.13
N LYS A 132 21.21 2.28 -12.04
CA LYS A 132 20.65 1.35 -13.02
C LYS A 132 21.40 0.01 -13.16
N GLU A 133 22.18 -0.39 -12.15
CA GLU A 133 22.96 -1.65 -12.15
C GLU A 133 22.08 -2.88 -12.45
N ALA A 134 20.92 -2.97 -11.81
CA ALA A 134 19.93 -4.04 -12.03
C ALA A 134 19.44 -4.16 -13.48
N PHE A 135 19.52 -3.08 -14.28
CA PHE A 135 19.15 -3.16 -15.70
C PHE A 135 20.29 -3.77 -16.54
N GLN A 136 21.53 -3.80 -16.04
CA GLN A 136 22.66 -4.42 -16.75
C GLN A 136 22.85 -5.88 -16.33
N THR A 137 22.64 -6.19 -15.05
CA THR A 137 22.80 -7.53 -14.48
C THR A 137 21.53 -8.38 -14.51
N ASP A 138 20.36 -7.75 -14.65
CA ASP A 138 19.03 -8.32 -14.34
C ASP A 138 18.89 -8.86 -12.89
N ASP A 139 19.80 -8.48 -11.98
CA ASP A 139 19.67 -8.65 -10.53
C ASP A 139 18.93 -7.47 -9.90
N PHE A 140 17.65 -7.70 -9.60
CA PHE A 140 16.77 -6.74 -8.93
C PHE A 140 16.69 -6.94 -7.41
N THR A 141 17.73 -7.46 -6.75
CA THR A 141 17.72 -7.73 -5.30
C THR A 141 17.35 -6.50 -4.47
N TRP A 142 17.94 -5.33 -4.74
CA TRP A 142 17.65 -4.11 -3.98
C TRP A 142 16.22 -3.60 -4.17
N GLN A 143 15.72 -3.64 -5.41
CA GLN A 143 14.34 -3.29 -5.75
C GLN A 143 13.35 -4.26 -5.07
N THR A 144 13.62 -5.57 -5.15
CA THR A 144 12.80 -6.61 -4.49
C THR A 144 12.75 -6.38 -2.98
N ARG A 145 13.89 -6.07 -2.37
CA ARG A 145 14.02 -5.76 -0.94
C ARG A 145 13.28 -4.49 -0.53
N MET A 146 13.36 -3.41 -1.30
CA MET A 146 12.65 -2.16 -0.99
C MET A 146 11.12 -2.31 -1.16
N MET A 147 10.68 -2.96 -2.24
CA MET A 147 9.26 -3.24 -2.50
C MET A 147 8.65 -4.14 -1.42
N ASP A 148 9.35 -5.22 -1.04
CA ASP A 148 8.93 -6.08 0.07
C ASP A 148 8.84 -5.31 1.40
N ALA A 149 9.80 -4.44 1.70
CA ALA A 149 9.77 -3.62 2.90
C ALA A 149 8.56 -2.65 2.92
N MET A 150 8.22 -2.08 1.76
CA MET A 150 7.07 -1.18 1.61
C MET A 150 5.76 -1.93 1.78
N ILE A 151 5.54 -3.00 1.01
CA ILE A 151 4.27 -3.73 1.05
C ILE A 151 4.09 -4.42 2.41
N THR A 152 5.15 -4.90 3.07
CA THR A 152 5.08 -5.37 4.47
C THR A 152 4.56 -4.27 5.42
N GLY A 153 4.87 -3.00 5.16
CA GLY A 153 4.37 -1.87 5.95
C GLY A 153 2.88 -1.57 5.67
N LEU A 154 2.46 -1.65 4.40
CA LEU A 154 1.06 -1.47 3.99
C LEU A 154 0.17 -2.60 4.55
N GLU A 155 0.63 -3.84 4.41
CA GLU A 155 0.03 -5.06 4.97
C GLU A 155 -0.18 -4.95 6.49
N ARG A 156 0.83 -4.50 7.24
CA ARG A 156 0.76 -4.33 8.70
C ARG A 156 -0.09 -3.15 9.15
N ALA A 157 -0.29 -2.15 8.30
CA ALA A 157 -1.24 -1.06 8.52
C ALA A 157 -2.66 -1.44 8.08
N LEU A 158 -2.85 -2.62 7.46
CA LEU A 158 -4.14 -3.15 6.97
C LEU A 158 -4.86 -2.20 5.99
N VAL A 159 -4.09 -1.40 5.25
CA VAL A 159 -4.62 -0.46 4.25
C VAL A 159 -4.53 -1.03 2.84
N ALA A 160 -5.56 -0.76 2.03
CA ALA A 160 -5.49 -0.94 0.59
C ALA A 160 -4.45 0.03 -0.02
N PHE A 161 -3.90 -0.30 -1.19
CA PHE A 161 -2.92 0.54 -1.87
C PHE A 161 -2.92 0.32 -3.38
N THR A 162 -2.45 1.33 -4.10
CA THR A 162 -2.24 1.29 -5.56
C THR A 162 -0.78 1.56 -5.89
N LEU A 163 -0.12 0.55 -6.49
CA LEU A 163 1.30 0.64 -6.85
C LEU A 163 1.50 1.52 -8.09
N TRP A 164 2.37 2.53 -7.96
CA TRP A 164 2.96 3.24 -9.08
C TRP A 164 4.13 2.42 -9.62
N ASN A 165 4.08 1.86 -10.83
CA ASN A 165 2.92 1.79 -11.73
C ASN A 165 2.92 0.48 -12.56
N TYR A 166 1.93 0.32 -13.43
CA TYR A 166 1.94 -0.65 -14.53
C TYR A 166 1.68 0.09 -15.84
N ASN A 167 2.64 0.05 -16.77
CA ASN A 167 2.59 0.80 -18.03
C ASN A 167 3.45 0.09 -19.10
N PHE A 168 3.71 0.77 -20.22
CA PHE A 168 4.48 0.25 -21.36
C PHE A 168 6.01 0.48 -21.27
N ASN A 169 6.58 0.53 -20.06
CA ASN A 169 7.97 0.91 -19.78
C ASN A 169 9.05 0.09 -20.53
N ASP A 170 10.16 0.76 -20.81
CA ASP A 170 11.44 0.14 -21.15
C ASP A 170 12.57 0.68 -20.24
N ASP A 171 13.64 -0.11 -20.06
CA ASP A 171 14.75 0.21 -19.15
C ASP A 171 15.47 1.54 -19.47
N THR A 172 15.37 2.04 -20.71
CA THR A 172 16.10 3.22 -21.20
C THR A 172 15.31 4.51 -20.98
N ARG A 173 14.02 4.50 -21.31
CA ARG A 173 13.09 5.65 -21.20
C ARG A 173 12.31 5.67 -19.89
N GLY A 174 12.25 4.53 -19.21
CA GLY A 174 11.40 4.33 -18.05
C GLY A 174 9.92 4.45 -18.42
N ASP A 175 9.20 5.23 -17.62
CA ASP A 175 7.74 5.31 -17.67
C ASP A 175 7.22 6.24 -18.78
N SER A 176 8.13 6.88 -19.55
CA SER A 176 7.81 7.97 -20.49
C SER A 176 7.11 9.17 -19.82
N TRP A 177 7.24 9.28 -18.50
CA TRP A 177 6.66 10.29 -17.63
C TRP A 177 7.79 10.84 -16.74
N ASN A 178 8.04 12.16 -16.79
CA ASN A 178 8.99 12.93 -15.96
C ASN A 178 10.45 12.40 -15.80
N GLY A 179 10.88 11.38 -16.54
CA GLY A 179 12.15 10.67 -16.28
C GLY A 179 12.08 9.64 -15.14
N GLU A 180 10.87 9.27 -14.73
CA GLU A 180 10.57 8.21 -13.77
C GLU A 180 10.76 6.81 -14.40
N ASN A 181 11.03 5.82 -13.55
CA ASN A 181 11.08 4.41 -13.91
C ASN A 181 10.62 3.60 -12.67
N PHE A 182 9.34 3.71 -12.36
CA PHE A 182 8.68 3.08 -11.22
C PHE A 182 7.91 1.82 -11.62
N SER A 183 7.62 1.62 -12.92
CA SER A 183 6.86 0.46 -13.36
C SER A 183 7.48 -0.86 -12.91
N TRP A 184 6.66 -1.81 -12.45
CA TRP A 184 7.16 -3.17 -12.23
C TRP A 184 7.22 -4.00 -13.52
N PHE A 185 6.64 -3.53 -14.63
CA PHE A 185 6.77 -4.18 -15.94
C PHE A 185 7.86 -3.49 -16.79
N SER A 186 8.60 -4.24 -17.63
CA SER A 186 9.45 -3.65 -18.68
C SER A 186 9.52 -4.57 -19.91
N LYS A 187 9.26 -3.98 -21.09
CA LYS A 187 9.13 -4.69 -22.38
C LYS A 187 10.34 -5.53 -22.76
N ARG A 188 11.55 -5.19 -22.30
CA ARG A 188 12.79 -5.94 -22.59
C ARG A 188 12.72 -7.42 -22.16
N ARG A 189 11.94 -7.73 -21.11
CA ARG A 189 11.76 -9.09 -20.58
C ARG A 189 10.43 -9.72 -20.99
N ALA A 190 9.60 -9.01 -21.74
CA ALA A 190 8.32 -9.54 -22.20
C ALA A 190 8.51 -10.44 -23.43
N LEU A 191 7.67 -11.47 -23.55
CA LEU A 191 7.59 -12.24 -24.79
C LEU A 191 6.89 -11.43 -25.88
N PRO A 192 7.23 -11.64 -27.17
CA PRO A 192 6.43 -11.11 -28.28
C PRO A 192 5.02 -11.71 -28.25
N GLU A 193 4.04 -10.93 -28.71
CA GLU A 193 2.61 -11.28 -28.67
C GLU A 193 2.28 -12.65 -29.31
N SER A 194 3.01 -13.02 -30.36
CA SER A 194 2.89 -14.32 -31.05
C SER A 194 3.29 -15.54 -30.21
N LEU A 195 3.89 -15.35 -29.03
CA LEU A 195 4.23 -16.40 -28.07
C LEU A 195 3.41 -16.33 -26.77
N LEU A 196 2.47 -15.38 -26.67
CA LEU A 196 1.56 -15.27 -25.53
C LEU A 196 0.31 -16.13 -25.76
N TYR A 197 -0.21 -16.74 -24.69
CA TYR A 197 -1.54 -17.33 -24.67
C TYR A 197 -2.34 -16.81 -23.47
N CYS A 198 -3.52 -16.27 -23.73
CA CYS A 198 -4.32 -15.55 -22.73
C CYS A 198 -5.17 -16.50 -21.86
N LYS A 199 -4.51 -17.42 -21.14
CA LYS A 199 -5.13 -18.18 -20.03
C LYS A 199 -4.73 -17.59 -18.69
N GLN A 200 -5.63 -17.64 -17.72
CA GLN A 200 -5.43 -17.04 -16.38
C GLN A 200 -4.23 -17.62 -15.61
N ASP A 201 -3.81 -18.85 -15.93
CA ASP A 201 -2.69 -19.56 -15.31
C ASP A 201 -1.39 -19.52 -16.15
N ALA A 202 -1.37 -18.80 -17.27
CA ALA A 202 -0.30 -18.83 -18.25
C ALA A 202 0.99 -18.13 -17.76
N PRO A 203 2.12 -18.85 -17.53
CA PRO A 203 3.37 -18.24 -17.06
C PRO A 203 4.06 -17.31 -18.10
N SER A 204 3.52 -17.25 -19.31
CA SER A 204 3.88 -16.27 -20.34
C SER A 204 3.40 -14.86 -20.01
N LEU A 205 2.35 -14.70 -19.19
CA LEU A 205 1.80 -13.40 -18.80
C LEU A 205 2.64 -12.70 -17.72
N ASP A 206 3.36 -13.47 -16.90
CA ASP A 206 4.35 -12.95 -15.94
C ASP A 206 5.63 -12.41 -16.63
N GLN A 207 5.84 -12.69 -17.92
CA GLN A 207 7.03 -12.26 -18.66
C GLN A 207 7.02 -10.74 -18.88
N GLY A 208 8.14 -10.09 -18.60
CA GLY A 208 8.25 -8.63 -18.51
C GLY A 208 8.12 -8.11 -17.08
N GLY A 209 7.58 -8.92 -16.15
CA GLY A 209 7.50 -8.58 -14.73
C GLY A 209 8.87 -8.56 -14.05
N ARG A 210 9.25 -7.40 -13.53
CA ARG A 210 10.34 -7.22 -12.55
C ARG A 210 9.79 -7.51 -11.15
N ILE A 211 10.63 -8.08 -10.30
CA ILE A 211 10.40 -8.23 -8.85
C ILE A 211 9.04 -8.83 -8.41
N LEU A 212 8.38 -9.63 -9.27
CA LEU A 212 7.11 -10.29 -8.95
C LEU A 212 7.10 -11.01 -7.57
N PRO A 213 8.20 -11.64 -7.08
CA PRO A 213 8.33 -12.09 -5.68
C PRO A 213 7.83 -11.09 -4.62
N ALA A 214 8.18 -9.81 -4.74
CA ALA A 214 7.76 -8.78 -3.79
C ALA A 214 6.30 -8.35 -3.95
N ILE A 215 5.76 -8.37 -5.18
CA ILE A 215 4.47 -7.74 -5.56
C ILE A 215 3.29 -8.73 -5.50
N VAL A 216 3.44 -9.92 -6.08
CA VAL A 216 2.33 -10.89 -6.21
C VAL A 216 2.21 -11.72 -4.92
N ARG A 217 1.68 -11.10 -3.87
CA ARG A 217 1.58 -11.63 -2.49
C ARG A 217 0.21 -12.28 -2.24
N PRO A 218 0.05 -13.20 -1.27
CA PRO A 218 -1.27 -13.63 -0.82
C PRO A 218 -1.98 -12.47 -0.10
N TYR A 219 -3.31 -12.38 -0.19
CA TYR A 219 -4.09 -11.38 0.55
C TYR A 219 -5.55 -11.81 0.73
N PRO A 220 -6.24 -11.33 1.79
CA PRO A 220 -7.69 -11.45 1.92
C PRO A 220 -8.40 -10.51 0.94
N ALA A 221 -9.06 -11.08 -0.08
CA ALA A 221 -9.81 -10.32 -1.08
C ALA A 221 -11.21 -9.93 -0.58
N LYS A 222 -11.79 -10.74 0.32
CA LYS A 222 -13.06 -10.51 1.01
C LYS A 222 -12.95 -11.09 2.42
N THR A 223 -13.40 -10.38 3.44
CA THR A 223 -13.36 -10.87 4.84
C THR A 223 -14.75 -10.89 5.44
N ALA A 224 -15.19 -12.03 5.97
CA ALA A 224 -16.40 -12.14 6.79
C ALA A 224 -16.12 -11.70 8.24
N GLY A 225 -15.66 -10.46 8.41
CA GLY A 225 -15.22 -9.92 9.70
C GLY A 225 -14.25 -8.74 9.57
N ILE A 226 -13.85 -8.22 10.73
CA ILE A 226 -12.88 -7.14 10.90
C ILE A 226 -11.49 -7.75 11.05
N PRO A 227 -10.48 -7.38 10.25
CA PRO A 227 -9.12 -7.88 10.42
C PRO A 227 -8.36 -7.07 11.50
N PRO A 228 -7.83 -7.71 12.57
CA PRO A 228 -6.85 -7.09 13.45
C PRO A 228 -5.40 -7.33 12.99
N ARG A 229 -5.13 -8.32 12.12
CA ARG A 229 -3.74 -8.70 11.78
C ARG A 229 -3.61 -9.43 10.43
N PHE A 230 -2.61 -9.03 9.66
CA PHE A 230 -2.08 -9.77 8.52
C PHE A 230 -0.54 -9.68 8.51
N GLU A 231 0.14 -10.81 8.25
CA GLU A 231 1.59 -10.87 8.08
C GLU A 231 1.95 -11.85 6.96
N TYR A 232 2.90 -11.50 6.09
CA TYR A 232 3.47 -12.40 5.07
C TYR A 232 4.99 -12.33 5.05
N GLU A 233 5.64 -13.49 4.98
CA GLU A 233 7.08 -13.61 4.77
C GLU A 233 7.37 -14.09 3.35
N MET A 234 7.74 -13.14 2.48
CA MET A 234 8.12 -13.37 1.08
C MET A 234 9.16 -14.49 0.90
N THR A 235 10.12 -14.63 1.82
CA THR A 235 11.23 -15.60 1.68
C THR A 235 10.84 -17.05 1.93
N THR A 236 9.85 -17.32 2.79
CA THR A 236 9.34 -18.68 3.06
C THR A 236 8.03 -18.98 2.33
N GLY A 237 7.26 -17.95 2.01
CA GLY A 237 5.90 -18.07 1.49
C GLY A 237 4.81 -18.22 2.56
N ALA A 238 5.17 -18.21 3.85
CA ALA A 238 4.21 -18.31 4.94
C ALA A 238 3.48 -16.97 5.17
N PHE A 239 2.16 -17.03 5.40
CA PHE A 239 1.36 -15.89 5.86
C PHE A 239 0.51 -16.28 7.08
N VAL A 240 0.10 -15.28 7.85
CA VAL A 240 -0.87 -15.38 8.93
C VAL A 240 -1.93 -14.32 8.70
N PHE A 241 -3.20 -14.72 8.75
CA PHE A 241 -4.33 -13.81 8.69
C PHE A 241 -5.29 -14.12 9.82
N GLU A 242 -5.67 -13.09 10.57
CA GLU A 242 -6.64 -13.16 11.66
C GLU A 242 -7.79 -12.20 11.32
N TRP A 243 -9.03 -12.60 11.66
CA TRP A 243 -10.21 -11.73 11.61
C TRP A 243 -11.16 -12.05 12.76
N ALA A 244 -11.92 -11.06 13.19
CA ALA A 244 -12.90 -11.16 14.26
C ALA A 244 -14.29 -10.81 13.73
N VAL A 245 -15.32 -11.49 14.22
CA VAL A 245 -16.72 -11.06 14.04
C VAL A 245 -16.98 -9.93 15.05
N PRO A 246 -17.56 -8.77 14.65
CA PRO A 246 -17.95 -7.74 15.59
C PRO A 246 -18.99 -8.27 16.58
N ALA A 247 -18.95 -7.76 17.82
CA ALA A 247 -19.97 -8.08 18.81
C ALA A 247 -21.35 -7.56 18.34
N SER A 248 -22.41 -8.30 18.64
CA SER A 248 -23.76 -7.78 18.43
C SER A 248 -24.07 -6.69 19.45
N GLU A 249 -24.92 -5.72 19.11
CA GLU A 249 -25.33 -4.67 20.07
C GLU A 249 -26.12 -5.25 21.28
N ALA A 250 -26.54 -6.52 21.23
CA ALA A 250 -27.16 -7.22 22.35
C ALA A 250 -26.13 -7.71 23.40
N ASP A 251 -24.87 -7.90 23.04
CA ASP A 251 -23.82 -8.47 23.91
C ASP A 251 -23.13 -7.41 24.79
N GLY A 252 -23.92 -6.56 25.43
CA GLY A 252 -23.50 -5.36 26.18
C GLY A 252 -22.67 -5.57 27.46
N ASN A 253 -21.92 -6.67 27.58
CA ASN A 253 -21.05 -7.00 28.71
C ASN A 253 -19.73 -7.70 28.32
N ALA A 254 -19.33 -7.70 27.04
CA ALA A 254 -18.06 -8.28 26.57
C ALA A 254 -16.82 -7.43 26.96
N VAL A 255 -16.45 -7.45 28.25
CA VAL A 255 -15.27 -6.71 28.75
C VAL A 255 -13.96 -7.30 28.23
N SER A 256 -13.21 -6.48 27.49
CA SER A 256 -11.88 -6.71 26.91
C SER A 256 -10.98 -7.71 27.67
N SER A 257 -10.60 -8.80 27.01
CA SER A 257 -9.78 -9.88 27.60
C SER A 257 -8.58 -10.36 26.75
N THR A 258 -8.10 -9.59 25.77
CA THR A 258 -6.76 -9.79 25.15
C THR A 258 -6.06 -8.47 24.84
N LYS A 259 -4.86 -8.27 25.42
CA LYS A 259 -4.03 -7.06 25.25
C LYS A 259 -3.25 -7.07 23.91
N THR A 260 -3.94 -6.94 22.78
CA THR A 260 -3.27 -6.91 21.47
C THR A 260 -3.96 -6.11 20.35
N SER A 261 -5.27 -5.87 20.36
CA SER A 261 -5.95 -5.18 19.25
C SER A 261 -5.99 -3.65 19.43
N PRO A 262 -5.47 -2.87 18.45
CA PRO A 262 -5.82 -1.46 18.29
C PRO A 262 -7.09 -1.26 17.43
N THR A 263 -7.51 -2.27 16.66
CA THR A 263 -8.65 -2.19 15.75
C THR A 263 -9.97 -2.22 16.52
N PRO A 264 -10.90 -1.26 16.31
CA PRO A 264 -12.23 -1.30 16.91
C PRO A 264 -13.04 -2.51 16.43
N LEU A 265 -13.75 -3.18 17.36
CA LEU A 265 -14.64 -4.33 17.07
C LEU A 265 -16.14 -4.01 17.27
N ALA A 266 -16.48 -2.74 17.44
CA ALA A 266 -17.83 -2.22 17.63
C ALA A 266 -18.02 -0.95 16.79
N GLY A 267 -19.27 -0.56 16.50
CA GLY A 267 -19.60 0.60 15.66
C GLY A 267 -19.44 0.36 14.14
N HIS A 268 -19.10 -0.86 13.72
CA HIS A 268 -19.05 -1.24 12.31
C HIS A 268 -20.45 -1.54 11.75
N PRO A 269 -20.70 -1.29 10.46
CA PRO A 269 -21.91 -1.75 9.79
C PRO A 269 -22.10 -3.28 9.90
N MET A 270 -23.36 -3.72 9.88
CA MET A 270 -23.70 -5.15 9.88
C MET A 270 -22.98 -5.88 8.73
N LEU A 271 -22.27 -6.97 9.04
CA LEU A 271 -21.58 -7.78 8.05
C LEU A 271 -22.58 -8.40 7.06
N THR A 272 -22.33 -8.22 5.77
CA THR A 272 -23.09 -8.84 4.68
C THR A 272 -22.37 -10.01 4.01
N ALA A 273 -21.07 -10.21 4.30
CA ALA A 273 -20.27 -11.32 3.81
C ALA A 273 -20.35 -12.52 4.75
N LEU A 274 -20.73 -13.69 4.21
CA LEU A 274 -20.79 -14.97 4.94
C LEU A 274 -19.47 -15.78 4.87
N GLU A 275 -18.58 -15.41 3.94
CA GLU A 275 -17.37 -16.18 3.61
C GLU A 275 -16.16 -15.24 3.48
N THR A 276 -14.97 -15.73 3.86
CA THR A 276 -13.69 -15.06 3.63
C THR A 276 -13.04 -15.64 2.37
N GLU A 277 -12.68 -14.79 1.40
CA GLU A 277 -11.96 -15.18 0.18
C GLU A 277 -10.50 -14.75 0.27
N LEU A 278 -9.57 -15.69 0.03
CA LEU A 278 -8.14 -15.44 0.03
C LEU A 278 -7.57 -15.63 -1.38
N PHE A 279 -6.89 -14.62 -1.91
CA PHE A 279 -6.04 -14.80 -3.10
C PHE A 279 -4.72 -15.45 -2.68
N ILE A 280 -4.34 -16.54 -3.34
CA ILE A 280 -3.08 -17.25 -3.12
C ILE A 280 -2.30 -17.34 -4.45
N PRO A 281 -1.13 -16.68 -4.56
CA PRO A 281 -0.28 -16.74 -5.75
C PRO A 281 0.08 -18.19 -6.15
N SER A 282 -0.14 -18.55 -7.42
CA SER A 282 0.13 -19.89 -7.96
C SER A 282 1.56 -20.38 -7.73
N ARG A 283 2.55 -19.48 -7.72
CA ARG A 283 3.95 -19.77 -7.37
C ARG A 283 4.14 -20.41 -5.98
N LEU A 284 3.23 -20.15 -5.03
CA LEU A 284 3.30 -20.68 -3.67
C LEU A 284 2.74 -22.10 -3.60
N THR A 285 1.72 -22.41 -4.40
CA THR A 285 1.00 -23.70 -4.40
C THR A 285 1.41 -24.66 -5.52
N LYS A 286 2.12 -24.21 -6.56
CA LYS A 286 2.59 -25.08 -7.65
C LYS A 286 3.54 -26.16 -7.10
N GLY A 287 3.08 -27.41 -7.12
CA GLY A 287 3.80 -28.56 -6.54
C GLY A 287 3.82 -28.60 -5.01
N ARG A 288 3.01 -27.78 -4.31
CA ARG A 288 2.99 -27.67 -2.84
C ARG A 288 1.55 -27.62 -2.33
N LYS A 289 1.24 -28.38 -1.27
CA LYS A 289 -0.04 -28.24 -0.57
C LYS A 289 0.00 -26.97 0.29
N LEU A 290 -1.07 -26.18 0.27
CA LEU A 290 -1.31 -25.14 1.28
C LEU A 290 -1.67 -25.83 2.61
N VAL A 291 -1.08 -25.36 3.71
CA VAL A 291 -1.20 -25.92 5.06
C VAL A 291 -1.67 -24.81 5.99
#